data_AF-A0A4V3J7L7-F1
#
_entry.id   AF-A0A4V3J7L7-F1
#
_cell.length_a   1.000
_cell.length_b   1.000
_cell.length_c   1.000
_cell.angle_alpha   90.00
_cell.angle_beta   90.00
_cell.angle_gamma   90.00
#
_symmetry.space_group_name_H-M   'P 1'
#
loop_
_entity.id
_entity.type
_entity.pdbx_description
1 polymer ?
#
loop_
_entity_poly.entity_id
_entity_poly.type
_entity_poly.pdbx_seq_one_letter_code
_entity_poly.pdbx_strand_id
1 'polypeptide(L)'
;MATMRKALVVVPLALAVQFGSISDAGAVNRHWTSKSYYSTTSHYSKALKRCITVHLTGKLQFRWWRKIPNSQHKDIWIDRVRLSKPRMGIIARTNCHRDGRPAKLTKASLSQRFYDSKCERTTSVSATIPFAVGLSTTKKCGKFRVAKRSSTYGANDYNYWQNNSGRPVTFKPDGLSAKPYKGHKSVCVRADAVVVAYRSNESDSFSRHDKLCVAAFK
;
A
#
# COMPACT_ATOMS: atom_id res chain seq x y z
N MET A 1 -19.43 92.79 -23.64
CA MET A 1 -20.03 91.84 -22.68
C MET A 1 -20.63 90.69 -23.48
N ALA A 2 -20.03 89.50 -23.41
CA ALA A 2 -20.60 88.17 -23.74
C ALA A 2 -19.44 87.19 -23.99
N THR A 3 -19.00 86.53 -22.93
CA THR A 3 -17.92 85.54 -22.92
C THR A 3 -18.50 84.18 -23.34
N MET A 4 -18.26 83.75 -24.59
CA MET A 4 -18.61 82.39 -25.03
C MET A 4 -17.58 81.39 -24.50
N ARG A 5 -17.93 80.67 -23.43
CA ARG A 5 -17.16 79.54 -22.91
C ARG A 5 -17.36 78.33 -23.84
N LYS A 6 -16.34 77.96 -24.60
CA LYS A 6 -16.28 76.66 -25.31
C LYS A 6 -16.04 75.57 -24.28
N ALA A 7 -17.01 74.68 -24.09
CA ALA A 7 -16.86 73.48 -23.28
C ALA A 7 -16.01 72.46 -24.06
N LEU A 8 -14.79 72.22 -23.60
CA LEU A 8 -13.93 71.12 -24.04
C LEU A 8 -14.48 69.82 -23.42
N VAL A 9 -15.07 68.96 -24.25
CA VAL A 9 -15.44 67.59 -23.85
C VAL A 9 -14.17 66.75 -23.81
N VAL A 10 -13.69 66.47 -22.60
CA VAL A 10 -12.61 65.49 -22.37
C VAL A 10 -13.24 64.10 -22.46
N VAL A 11 -12.98 63.40 -23.57
CA VAL A 11 -13.30 61.97 -23.68
C VAL A 11 -12.22 61.21 -22.90
N PRO A 12 -12.54 60.53 -21.79
CA PRO A 12 -11.56 59.70 -21.13
C PRO A 12 -11.29 58.49 -22.03
N LEU A 13 -10.09 58.43 -22.59
CA LEU A 13 -9.56 57.26 -23.29
C LEU A 13 -9.43 56.13 -22.24
N ALA A 14 -10.48 55.32 -22.10
CA ALA A 14 -10.43 54.14 -21.26
C ALA A 14 -9.43 53.17 -21.87
N LEU A 15 -8.21 53.12 -21.33
CA LEU A 15 -7.30 52.00 -21.54
C LEU A 15 -7.99 50.74 -21.02
N ALA A 16 -8.59 49.99 -21.93
CA ALA A 16 -9.05 48.64 -21.67
C ALA A 16 -7.81 47.79 -21.38
N VAL A 17 -7.45 47.67 -20.10
CA VAL A 17 -6.55 46.63 -19.63
C VAL A 17 -7.26 45.32 -19.93
N GLN A 18 -6.89 44.68 -21.04
CA GLN A 18 -7.26 43.30 -21.31
C GLN A 18 -6.56 42.48 -20.22
N PHE A 19 -7.29 42.22 -19.14
CA PHE A 19 -6.99 41.10 -18.26
C PHE A 19 -7.16 39.87 -19.13
N GLY A 20 -6.07 39.46 -19.78
CA GLY A 20 -5.97 38.13 -20.35
C GLY A 20 -6.32 37.18 -19.22
N SER A 21 -7.50 36.59 -19.31
CA SER A 21 -7.89 35.48 -18.46
C SER A 21 -6.80 34.45 -18.61
N ILE A 22 -5.97 34.32 -17.58
CA ILE A 22 -5.03 33.22 -17.44
C ILE A 22 -5.93 32.00 -17.48
N SER A 23 -5.96 31.30 -18.63
CA SER A 23 -6.60 30.00 -18.71
C SER A 23 -5.94 29.17 -17.63
N ASP A 24 -6.68 28.88 -16.56
CA ASP A 24 -6.27 27.96 -15.53
C ASP A 24 -5.81 26.69 -16.25
N ALA A 25 -4.52 26.37 -16.14
CA ALA A 25 -3.98 25.15 -16.69
C ALA A 25 -4.82 24.01 -16.10
N GLY A 26 -5.62 23.36 -16.96
CA GLY A 26 -6.70 22.48 -16.53
C GLY A 26 -6.28 21.57 -15.37
N ALA A 27 -6.84 21.80 -14.20
CA ALA A 27 -6.46 21.08 -13.00
C ALA A 27 -6.62 19.58 -13.25
N VAL A 28 -5.50 18.85 -13.15
CA VAL A 28 -5.51 17.40 -13.34
C VAL A 28 -6.41 16.77 -12.29
N ASN A 29 -7.57 16.25 -12.72
CA ASN A 29 -8.49 15.54 -11.84
C ASN A 29 -7.86 14.22 -11.36
N ARG A 30 -7.56 14.17 -10.06
CA ARG A 30 -6.97 13.01 -9.40
C ARG A 30 -8.04 12.22 -8.67
N HIS A 31 -8.12 10.93 -8.96
CA HIS A 31 -9.06 10.00 -8.36
C HIS A 31 -8.34 9.05 -7.40
N TRP A 32 -8.96 8.77 -6.25
CA TRP A 32 -8.51 7.70 -5.37
C TRP A 32 -9.31 6.43 -5.65
N THR A 33 -8.64 5.30 -5.71
CA THR A 33 -9.27 3.98 -5.78
C THR A 33 -8.70 3.10 -4.68
N SER A 34 -9.55 2.30 -4.06
CA SER A 34 -9.18 1.36 -3.00
C SER A 34 -9.58 -0.05 -3.42
N LYS A 35 -8.61 -0.96 -3.46
CA LYS A 35 -8.84 -2.37 -3.78
C LYS A 35 -8.32 -3.25 -2.65
N SER A 36 -9.11 -4.25 -2.27
CA SER A 36 -8.68 -5.24 -1.30
C SER A 36 -7.73 -6.23 -1.96
N TYR A 37 -6.71 -6.68 -1.22
CA TYR A 37 -5.90 -7.83 -1.60
C TYR A 37 -6.10 -8.94 -0.58
N TYR A 38 -5.88 -10.17 -1.02
CA TYR A 38 -5.95 -11.36 -0.20
C TYR A 38 -4.91 -12.36 -0.71
N SER A 39 -4.04 -12.84 0.17
CA SER A 39 -3.17 -13.99 -0.07
C SER A 39 -3.37 -15.01 1.03
N THR A 40 -3.39 -16.28 0.67
CA THR A 40 -3.44 -17.39 1.61
C THR A 40 -2.46 -18.46 1.20
N THR A 41 -1.68 -18.95 2.15
CA THR A 41 -0.73 -20.03 1.91
C THR A 41 -0.70 -20.93 3.13
N SER A 42 -0.71 -22.24 2.89
CA SER A 42 -0.65 -23.24 3.94
C SER A 42 0.73 -23.88 3.98
N HIS A 43 1.23 -24.13 5.19
CA HIS A 43 2.48 -24.83 5.43
C HIS A 43 2.26 -25.94 6.46
N TYR A 44 2.57 -27.18 6.10
CA TYR A 44 2.52 -28.29 7.04
C TYR A 44 3.85 -28.43 7.78
N SER A 45 3.82 -28.17 9.08
CA SER A 45 4.95 -28.42 9.97
C SER A 45 4.98 -29.89 10.38
N LYS A 46 6.04 -30.59 9.97
CA LYS A 46 6.28 -31.98 10.39
C LYS A 46 6.56 -32.07 11.89
N ALA A 47 7.33 -31.13 12.43
CA ALA A 47 7.67 -31.05 13.85
C ALA A 47 6.39 -30.89 14.69
N LEU A 48 5.60 -29.85 14.42
CA LEU A 48 4.40 -29.57 15.21
C LEU A 48 3.24 -30.55 14.92
N LYS A 49 3.31 -31.29 13.80
CA LYS A 49 2.21 -32.08 13.23
C LYS A 49 0.96 -31.24 13.02
N ARG A 50 1.14 -30.03 12.49
CA ARG A 50 0.09 -29.02 12.28
C ARG A 50 0.26 -28.37 10.92
N CYS A 51 -0.85 -28.10 10.26
CA CYS A 51 -0.86 -27.16 9.15
C CYS A 51 -1.11 -25.75 9.66
N ILE A 52 -0.27 -24.81 9.25
CA ILE A 52 -0.41 -23.39 9.56
C ILE A 52 -0.75 -22.67 8.26
N THR A 53 -1.97 -22.16 8.19
CA THR A 53 -2.45 -21.34 7.08
C THR A 53 -2.23 -19.87 7.41
N VAL A 54 -1.41 -19.19 6.62
CA VAL A 54 -1.15 -17.76 6.73
C VAL A 54 -2.12 -17.00 5.83
N HIS A 55 -2.75 -15.97 6.38
CA HIS A 55 -3.62 -15.03 5.67
C HIS A 55 -2.99 -13.64 5.67
N LEU A 56 -2.79 -13.06 4.49
CA LEU A 56 -2.38 -11.67 4.34
C LEU A 56 -3.52 -10.91 3.65
N THR A 57 -4.06 -9.91 4.33
CA THR A 57 -5.21 -9.14 3.87
C THR A 57 -5.00 -7.65 4.09
N GLY A 58 -5.75 -6.83 3.37
CA GLY A 58 -5.70 -5.37 3.53
C GLY A 58 -6.20 -4.66 2.29
N LYS A 59 -5.91 -3.37 2.20
CA LYS A 59 -6.30 -2.53 1.06
C LYS A 59 -5.09 -1.82 0.45
N LEU A 60 -5.00 -1.89 -0.87
CA LEU A 60 -4.16 -1.00 -1.67
C LEU A 60 -5.02 0.15 -2.16
N GLN A 61 -4.72 1.34 -1.67
CA GLN A 61 -5.30 2.59 -2.17
C GLN A 61 -4.32 3.22 -3.13
N PHE A 62 -4.75 3.63 -4.30
CA PHE A 62 -3.89 4.31 -5.25
C PHE A 62 -4.59 5.53 -5.82
N ARG A 63 -3.80 6.59 -6.01
CA ARG A 63 -4.25 7.82 -6.63
C ARG A 63 -3.86 7.80 -8.09
N TRP A 64 -4.82 8.08 -8.94
CA TRP A 64 -4.63 8.06 -10.38
C TRP A 64 -5.26 9.26 -11.08
N TRP A 65 -4.78 9.56 -12.29
CA TRP A 65 -5.33 10.60 -13.15
C TRP A 65 -5.14 10.23 -14.63
N ARG A 66 -5.94 10.81 -15.52
CA ARG A 66 -5.84 10.59 -16.97
C ARG A 66 -4.95 11.66 -17.60
N LYS A 67 -4.03 11.26 -18.49
CA LYS A 67 -3.15 12.21 -19.19
C LYS A 67 -3.94 13.27 -19.96
N ILE A 68 -4.97 12.80 -20.66
CA ILE A 68 -5.84 13.62 -21.50
C ILE A 68 -7.24 13.48 -20.89
N PRO A 69 -7.83 14.56 -20.36
CA PRO A 69 -9.23 14.57 -19.99
C PRO A 69 -10.05 14.23 -21.24
N ASN A 70 -10.98 13.27 -21.14
CA ASN A 70 -11.89 12.84 -22.21
C ASN A 70 -11.33 12.01 -23.39
N SER A 71 -10.06 11.55 -23.37
CA SER A 71 -9.61 10.61 -24.42
C SER A 71 -10.07 9.17 -24.16
N GLN A 72 -10.44 8.44 -25.21
CA GLN A 72 -10.65 6.97 -25.15
C GLN A 72 -9.37 6.18 -24.83
N HIS A 73 -8.21 6.81 -24.92
CA HIS A 73 -6.93 6.22 -24.52
C HIS A 73 -6.85 6.08 -23.00
N LYS A 74 -6.72 4.83 -22.53
CA LYS A 74 -6.63 4.42 -21.11
C LYS A 74 -5.26 4.73 -20.49
N ASP A 75 -4.64 5.86 -20.87
CA ASP A 75 -3.36 6.30 -20.31
C ASP A 75 -3.59 6.90 -18.93
N ILE A 76 -3.67 6.00 -17.96
CA ILE A 76 -3.91 6.31 -16.55
C ILE A 76 -2.58 6.25 -15.80
N TRP A 77 -2.37 7.29 -15.00
CA TRP A 77 -1.15 7.54 -14.26
C TRP A 77 -1.40 7.25 -12.81
N ILE A 78 -0.53 6.49 -12.15
CA ILE A 78 -0.60 6.25 -10.72
C ILE A 78 0.58 6.95 -10.06
N ASP A 79 0.29 7.97 -9.26
CA ASP A 79 1.34 8.81 -8.65
C ASP A 79 1.54 8.52 -7.16
N ARG A 80 0.64 7.75 -6.56
CA ARG A 80 0.69 7.41 -5.14
C ARG A 80 0.01 6.08 -4.88
N VAL A 81 0.69 5.21 -4.14
CA VAL A 81 0.12 3.97 -3.61
C VAL A 81 0.17 4.03 -2.09
N ARG A 82 -0.89 3.61 -1.42
CA ARG A 82 -1.00 3.55 0.04
C ARG A 82 -1.45 2.16 0.43
N LEU A 83 -0.74 1.56 1.36
CA LEU A 83 -1.18 0.36 2.05
C LEU A 83 -1.99 0.78 3.28
N SER A 84 -3.23 0.31 3.33
CA SER A 84 -4.20 0.66 4.37
C SER A 84 -4.74 -0.59 5.03
N LYS A 85 -4.79 -0.56 6.37
CA LYS A 85 -5.24 -1.65 7.24
C LYS A 85 -4.67 -3.03 6.84
N PRO A 86 -3.33 -3.16 6.62
CA PRO A 86 -2.76 -4.47 6.38
C PRO A 86 -2.92 -5.34 7.64
N ARG A 87 -3.27 -6.60 7.42
CA ARG A 87 -3.53 -7.60 8.45
C ARG A 87 -2.87 -8.90 8.06
N MET A 88 -2.22 -9.51 9.03
CA MET A 88 -1.69 -10.86 8.93
C MET A 88 -2.43 -11.73 9.94
N GLY A 89 -2.80 -12.94 9.55
CA GLY A 89 -3.35 -13.93 10.46
C GLY A 89 -2.77 -15.30 10.19
N ILE A 90 -2.85 -16.16 11.20
CA ILE A 90 -2.64 -17.58 11.03
C ILE A 90 -3.82 -18.36 11.58
N ILE A 91 -4.09 -19.50 10.96
CA ILE A 91 -5.00 -20.52 11.45
C ILE A 91 -4.24 -21.85 11.45
N ALA A 92 -4.16 -22.48 12.59
CA ALA A 92 -3.55 -23.79 12.77
C ALA A 92 -4.63 -24.88 12.70
N ARG A 93 -4.35 -25.92 11.91
CA ARG A 93 -5.22 -27.08 11.65
C ARG A 93 -4.43 -28.38 11.79
N THR A 94 -5.14 -29.49 11.91
CA THR A 94 -4.53 -30.83 11.92
C THR A 94 -3.86 -31.19 10.59
N ASN A 95 -4.43 -30.77 9.46
CA ASN A 95 -3.91 -30.97 8.11
C ASN A 95 -4.16 -29.71 7.25
N CYS A 96 -3.58 -29.66 6.05
CA CYS A 96 -3.72 -28.50 5.14
C CYS A 96 -4.93 -28.58 4.20
N HIS A 97 -5.71 -29.65 4.29
CA HIS A 97 -6.91 -29.83 3.48
C HIS A 97 -8.08 -29.03 4.06
N ARG A 98 -9.17 -28.94 3.28
CA ARG A 98 -10.35 -28.12 3.64
C ARG A 98 -11.05 -28.64 4.90
N ASP A 99 -10.95 -29.94 5.16
CA ASP A 99 -11.50 -30.68 6.30
C ASP A 99 -10.61 -30.67 7.55
N GLY A 100 -9.42 -30.05 7.47
CA GLY A 100 -8.51 -29.93 8.61
C GLY A 100 -9.17 -29.28 9.82
N ARG A 101 -9.24 -30.01 10.93
CA ARG A 101 -9.85 -29.53 12.18
C ARG A 101 -8.97 -28.46 12.84
N PRO A 102 -9.55 -27.43 13.47
CA PRO A 102 -8.79 -26.46 14.26
C PRO A 102 -7.89 -27.15 15.29
N ALA A 103 -6.63 -26.72 15.37
CA ALA A 103 -5.66 -27.33 16.24
C ALA A 103 -4.83 -26.26 16.94
N LYS A 104 -4.81 -26.30 18.27
CA LYS A 104 -4.19 -25.24 19.08
C LYS A 104 -2.67 -25.23 18.98
N LEU A 105 -2.11 -24.03 19.05
CA LEU A 105 -0.72 -23.73 19.29
C LEU A 105 -0.59 -23.16 20.71
N THR A 106 0.57 -23.33 21.33
CA THR A 106 0.84 -22.77 22.66
C THR A 106 1.25 -21.30 22.55
N LYS A 107 1.97 -20.96 21.49
CA LYS A 107 2.46 -19.61 21.23
C LYS A 107 2.62 -19.42 19.72
N ALA A 108 2.45 -18.18 19.26
CA ALA A 108 2.73 -17.79 17.88
C ALA A 108 3.39 -16.42 17.82
N SER A 109 4.42 -16.27 17.00
CA SER A 109 5.02 -14.97 16.64
C SER A 109 4.80 -14.71 15.17
N LEU A 110 4.18 -13.58 14.84
CA LEU A 110 3.83 -13.17 13.49
C LEU A 110 4.60 -11.90 13.16
N SER A 111 5.34 -11.90 12.05
CA SER A 111 6.01 -10.72 11.52
C SER A 111 5.65 -10.53 10.05
N GLN A 112 5.16 -9.34 9.70
CA GLN A 112 4.91 -8.95 8.32
C GLN A 112 5.72 -7.72 7.92
N ARG A 113 6.17 -7.68 6.67
CA ARG A 113 6.92 -6.58 6.07
C ARG A 113 6.41 -6.31 4.67
N PHE A 114 5.92 -5.11 4.41
CA PHE A 114 5.49 -4.67 3.07
C PHE A 114 6.47 -3.63 2.51
N TYR A 115 6.78 -3.78 1.23
CA TYR A 115 7.74 -2.93 0.54
C TYR A 115 7.41 -2.84 -0.96
N ASP A 116 8.02 -1.86 -1.62
CA ASP A 116 7.85 -1.68 -3.06
C ASP A 116 8.37 -2.91 -3.82
N SER A 117 7.66 -3.29 -4.87
CA SER A 117 8.04 -4.34 -5.82
C SER A 117 9.47 -4.22 -6.38
N LYS A 118 10.04 -3.01 -6.43
CA LYS A 118 11.40 -2.75 -6.94
C LYS A 118 12.50 -2.89 -5.89
N CYS A 119 12.19 -2.96 -4.60
CA CYS A 119 13.20 -3.22 -3.59
C CYS A 119 13.77 -4.64 -3.73
N GLU A 120 15.10 -4.75 -3.71
CA GLU A 120 15.81 -6.03 -3.62
C GLU A 120 15.59 -6.68 -2.25
N ARG A 121 15.35 -8.00 -2.26
CA ARG A 121 15.05 -8.77 -1.06
C ARG A 121 16.30 -8.87 -0.19
N THR A 122 16.29 -8.19 0.96
CA THR A 122 17.21 -8.46 2.06
C THR A 122 16.39 -8.83 3.28
N THR A 123 16.03 -10.12 3.34
CA THR A 123 15.48 -10.74 4.54
C THR A 123 16.52 -11.72 5.07
N SER A 124 17.46 -11.21 5.87
CA SER A 124 18.09 -12.02 6.90
C SER A 124 17.08 -12.20 8.02
N VAL A 125 16.60 -13.41 8.24
CA VAL A 125 15.63 -13.72 9.30
C VAL A 125 16.37 -13.70 10.63
N SER A 126 16.38 -12.56 11.32
CA SER A 126 16.70 -12.48 12.74
C SER A 126 15.42 -12.24 13.53
N ALA A 127 15.00 -13.27 14.28
CA ALA A 127 13.85 -13.18 15.16
C ALA A 127 14.25 -12.43 16.45
N THR A 128 14.10 -11.11 16.44
CA THR A 128 14.22 -10.30 17.66
C THR A 128 12.95 -9.47 17.85
N ILE A 129 12.36 -9.61 19.04
CA ILE A 129 11.18 -8.93 19.61
C ILE A 129 11.76 -7.74 20.45
N PRO A 130 11.20 -6.51 20.53
CA PRO A 130 9.78 -6.12 20.55
C PRO A 130 9.35 -4.96 19.60
N PHE A 131 8.07 -4.63 19.76
CA PHE A 131 7.10 -3.82 19.02
C PHE A 131 7.59 -2.47 18.44
N ALA A 132 7.48 -2.33 17.12
CA ALA A 132 7.24 -1.04 16.49
C ALA A 132 6.57 -1.25 15.12
N VAL A 133 5.48 -0.53 14.84
CA VAL A 133 5.09 -0.25 13.45
C VAL A 133 6.06 0.83 12.95
N GLY A 134 7.26 0.37 12.58
CA GLY A 134 8.32 1.25 12.10
C GLY A 134 8.18 1.49 10.60
N LEU A 135 8.13 2.76 10.19
CA LEU A 135 8.42 3.15 8.82
C LEU A 135 9.95 3.21 8.66
N SER A 136 10.60 2.07 8.48
CA SER A 136 12.04 2.05 8.23
C SER A 136 12.33 2.35 6.76
N THR A 137 13.20 3.31 6.49
CA THR A 137 13.86 3.45 5.17
C THR A 137 14.96 2.39 5.09
N THR A 138 14.82 1.39 4.21
CA THR A 138 15.87 0.38 4.04
C THR A 138 16.96 0.93 3.11
N LYS A 139 18.26 0.81 3.44
CA LYS A 139 19.37 1.29 2.60
C LYS A 139 19.31 0.77 1.15
N LYS A 140 18.91 -0.49 0.93
CA LYS A 140 18.68 -1.09 -0.41
C LYS A 140 17.34 -0.72 -1.07
N CYS A 141 16.44 -0.09 -0.32
CA CYS A 141 15.19 0.50 -0.80
C CYS A 141 15.29 2.03 -0.95
N GLY A 142 16.46 2.66 -0.74
CA GLY A 142 16.60 4.12 -0.76
C GLY A 142 15.56 4.87 0.09
N LYS A 143 14.90 5.89 -0.50
CA LYS A 143 13.86 6.72 0.14
C LYS A 143 12.49 6.02 0.26
N PHE A 144 12.36 4.76 -0.17
CA PHE A 144 11.10 4.04 -0.14
C PHE A 144 10.79 3.53 1.27
N ARG A 145 9.58 3.82 1.73
CA ARG A 145 9.09 3.47 3.06
C ARG A 145 8.71 1.99 3.10
N VAL A 146 9.19 1.27 4.11
CA VAL A 146 8.74 -0.11 4.40
C VAL A 146 7.74 -0.08 5.55
N ALA A 147 6.71 -0.92 5.48
CA ALA A 147 5.78 -1.13 6.60
C ALA A 147 6.13 -2.46 7.27
N LYS A 148 6.62 -2.45 8.52
CA LYS A 148 6.87 -3.67 9.30
C LYS A 148 5.96 -3.73 10.52
N ARG A 149 5.49 -4.91 10.89
CA ARG A 149 4.93 -5.20 12.21
C ARG A 149 5.32 -6.59 12.67
N SER A 150 5.61 -6.74 13.96
CA SER A 150 5.80 -8.02 14.63
C SER A 150 4.94 -8.08 15.90
N SER A 151 4.44 -9.26 16.23
CA SER A 151 3.61 -9.50 17.42
C SER A 151 3.77 -10.94 17.85
N THR A 152 3.81 -11.15 19.17
CA THR A 152 3.90 -12.48 19.78
C THR A 152 2.68 -12.69 20.66
N TYR A 153 2.09 -13.88 20.56
CA TYR A 153 0.90 -14.30 21.26
C TYR A 153 1.24 -15.54 22.08
N GLY A 154 1.02 -15.50 23.39
CA GLY A 154 1.22 -16.63 24.31
C GLY A 154 -0.08 -17.33 24.71
N ALA A 155 -1.14 -17.23 23.91
CA ALA A 155 -2.44 -17.83 24.21
C ALA A 155 -2.55 -19.22 23.56
N ASN A 156 -3.16 -20.19 24.26
CA ASN A 156 -3.41 -21.54 23.75
C ASN A 156 -4.60 -21.55 22.76
N ASP A 157 -4.37 -21.11 21.53
CA ASP A 157 -5.39 -20.88 20.52
C ASP A 157 -4.96 -21.49 19.17
N TYR A 158 -5.91 -21.70 18.27
CA TYR A 158 -5.67 -22.15 16.90
C TYR A 158 -5.64 -20.97 15.92
N ASN A 159 -6.11 -19.78 16.31
CA ASN A 159 -6.12 -18.62 15.44
C ASN A 159 -5.39 -17.44 16.08
N TYR A 160 -4.64 -16.68 15.28
CA TYR A 160 -3.95 -15.48 15.74
C TYR A 160 -3.99 -14.42 14.65
N TRP A 161 -4.26 -13.17 15.04
CA TRP A 161 -4.40 -12.08 14.09
C TRP A 161 -3.64 -10.85 14.52
N GLN A 162 -2.74 -10.41 13.65
CA GLN A 162 -2.02 -9.17 13.75
C GLN A 162 -2.65 -8.11 12.84
N ASN A 163 -3.30 -7.12 13.45
CA ASN A 163 -3.78 -5.93 12.76
C ASN A 163 -2.71 -4.83 12.81
N ASN A 164 -2.41 -4.19 11.68
CA ASN A 164 -1.66 -2.93 11.71
C ASN A 164 -2.64 -1.77 11.96
N SER A 165 -2.85 -1.42 13.24
CA SER A 165 -3.46 -0.16 13.64
C SER A 165 -2.44 0.98 13.45
N GLY A 166 -2.26 1.45 12.22
CA GLY A 166 -1.24 2.46 11.91
C GLY A 166 -1.58 3.32 10.70
N ARG A 167 -0.98 4.51 10.66
CA ARG A 167 -1.06 5.48 9.56
C ARG A 167 -0.81 4.78 8.20
N PRO A 168 -1.59 5.08 7.15
CA PRO A 168 -1.39 4.47 5.83
C PRO A 168 0.05 4.65 5.34
N VAL A 169 0.69 3.56 4.94
CA VAL A 169 2.06 3.61 4.41
C VAL A 169 2.00 4.00 2.96
N THR A 170 2.57 5.15 2.63
CA THR A 170 2.59 5.65 1.25
C THR A 170 3.87 5.22 0.55
N PHE A 171 3.72 4.48 -0.54
CA PHE A 171 4.76 4.20 -1.51
C PHE A 171 4.63 5.24 -2.64
N LYS A 172 5.71 5.94 -2.92
CA LYS A 172 5.81 6.78 -4.10
C LYS A 172 6.42 5.91 -5.19
N PRO A 173 5.74 5.60 -6.31
CA PRO A 173 6.43 5.00 -7.45
C PRO A 173 7.58 5.93 -7.89
N ASP A 174 8.73 5.36 -8.27
CA ASP A 174 9.90 6.17 -8.67
C ASP A 174 9.56 7.11 -9.84
N GLY A 175 9.99 8.36 -9.71
CA GLY A 175 9.77 9.43 -10.69
C GLY A 175 8.79 10.51 -10.19
N LEU A 176 9.34 11.61 -9.65
CA LEU A 176 8.62 12.90 -9.65
C LEU A 176 8.44 13.44 -11.08
N SER A 177 9.19 12.89 -12.05
CA SER A 177 8.81 12.94 -13.45
C SER A 177 7.80 11.83 -13.68
N ALA A 178 6.62 12.21 -14.15
CA ALA A 178 5.61 11.33 -14.71
C ALA A 178 6.22 10.50 -15.86
N LYS A 179 6.99 9.45 -15.55
CA LYS A 179 7.14 8.30 -16.41
C LYS A 179 6.07 7.29 -15.99
N PRO A 180 5.10 7.01 -16.87
CA PRO A 180 3.91 6.25 -16.53
C PRO A 180 4.31 4.82 -16.17
N TYR A 181 3.59 4.18 -15.26
CA TYR A 181 3.43 2.72 -15.29
C TYR A 181 2.60 2.38 -16.55
N LYS A 182 3.16 2.63 -17.74
CA LYS A 182 2.48 2.49 -19.04
C LYS A 182 2.07 1.02 -19.21
N GLY A 183 0.79 0.76 -19.48
CA GLY A 183 0.31 -0.58 -19.83
C GLY A 183 0.15 -1.58 -18.68
N HIS A 184 0.54 -1.26 -17.44
CA HIS A 184 0.32 -2.18 -16.32
C HIS A 184 -1.09 -2.00 -15.76
N LYS A 185 -1.97 -2.96 -16.07
CA LYS A 185 -3.34 -3.04 -15.54
C LYS A 185 -3.41 -3.32 -14.02
N SER A 186 -2.28 -3.33 -13.30
CA SER A 186 -2.23 -3.68 -11.88
C SER A 186 -1.20 -2.88 -11.06
N VAL A 187 -1.55 -2.66 -9.79
CA VAL A 187 -0.68 -2.11 -8.75
C VAL A 187 -0.25 -3.25 -7.85
N CYS A 188 1.06 -3.39 -7.60
CA CYS A 188 1.58 -4.46 -6.77
C CYS A 188 2.44 -3.94 -5.61
N VAL A 189 2.41 -4.65 -4.49
CA VAL A 189 3.38 -4.53 -3.39
C VAL A 189 3.97 -5.90 -3.08
N ARG A 190 5.19 -5.94 -2.56
CA ARG A 190 5.76 -7.18 -2.01
C ARG A 190 5.48 -7.24 -0.52
N ALA A 191 5.19 -8.44 -0.04
CA ALA A 191 4.96 -8.73 1.37
C ALA A 191 5.79 -9.94 1.78
N ASP A 192 6.58 -9.79 2.84
CA ASP A 192 7.21 -10.90 3.53
C ASP A 192 6.41 -11.18 4.80
N ALA A 193 6.09 -12.45 5.03
CA ALA A 193 5.46 -12.94 6.24
C ALA A 193 6.39 -13.98 6.87
N VAL A 194 6.63 -13.84 8.17
CA VAL A 194 7.42 -14.79 8.97
C VAL A 194 6.54 -15.23 10.12
N VAL A 195 6.44 -16.55 10.29
CA VAL A 195 5.68 -17.17 11.38
C VAL A 195 6.64 -18.04 12.17
N VAL A 196 6.59 -17.89 13.49
CA VAL A 196 7.19 -18.84 14.43
C VAL A 196 6.07 -19.38 15.30
N ALA A 197 5.79 -20.67 15.19
CA ALA A 197 4.74 -21.34 15.93
C ALA A 197 5.34 -22.30 16.95
N TYR A 198 4.68 -22.43 18.09
CA TYR A 198 5.09 -23.30 19.17
C TYR A 198 3.95 -24.23 19.56
N ARG A 199 4.28 -25.48 19.86
CA ARG A 199 3.38 -26.47 20.45
C ARG A 199 4.14 -27.14 21.59
N SER A 200 3.75 -26.85 22.82
CA SER A 200 4.53 -27.25 23.99
C SER A 200 5.99 -26.79 23.84
N ASN A 201 6.95 -27.69 23.96
CA ASN A 201 8.39 -27.43 23.84
C ASN A 201 8.90 -27.44 22.39
N GLU A 202 8.06 -27.79 21.42
CA GLU A 202 8.45 -27.81 20.00
C GLU A 202 8.15 -26.45 19.36
N SER A 203 9.03 -26.02 18.45
CA SER A 203 8.82 -24.84 17.64
C SER A 203 9.17 -25.09 16.19
N ASP A 204 8.47 -24.40 15.29
CA ASP A 204 8.82 -24.36 13.88
C ASP A 204 8.67 -22.94 13.35
N SER A 205 9.49 -22.60 12.36
CA SER A 205 9.51 -21.29 11.74
C SER A 205 9.53 -21.39 10.24
N PHE A 206 8.74 -20.56 9.58
CA PHE A 206 8.73 -20.48 8.13
C PHE A 206 8.47 -19.06 7.67
N SER A 207 8.96 -18.76 6.47
CA SER A 207 8.79 -17.47 5.81
C SER A 207 8.11 -17.62 4.46
N ARG A 208 7.30 -16.64 4.11
CA ARG A 208 6.62 -16.54 2.83
C ARG A 208 6.87 -15.17 2.21
N HIS A 209 7.06 -15.15 0.91
CA HIS A 209 7.23 -13.95 0.10
C HIS A 209 6.12 -13.90 -0.94
N ASP A 210 5.22 -12.92 -0.82
CA ASP A 210 4.09 -12.75 -1.73
C ASP A 210 4.21 -11.45 -2.52
N LYS A 211 3.76 -11.49 -3.78
CA LYS A 211 3.54 -10.32 -4.61
C LYS A 211 2.04 -10.06 -4.66
N LEU A 212 1.58 -9.05 -3.94
CA LEU A 212 0.17 -8.70 -3.79
C LEU A 212 -0.19 -7.67 -4.86
N CYS A 213 -0.95 -8.09 -5.87
CA CYS A 213 -1.36 -7.25 -6.98
C CYS A 213 -2.86 -7.02 -6.98
N VAL A 214 -3.29 -5.80 -7.28
CA VAL A 214 -4.69 -5.45 -7.52
C VAL A 214 -4.83 -4.86 -8.91
N ALA A 215 -5.91 -5.20 -9.62
CA ALA A 215 -6.20 -4.56 -10.89
C ALA A 215 -6.45 -3.06 -10.66
N ALA A 216 -5.67 -2.23 -11.37
CA ALA A 216 -5.82 -0.79 -11.37
C ALA A 216 -7.11 -0.39 -12.11
N PHE A 217 -7.43 -1.13 -13.18
CA PHE A 217 -8.56 -0.89 -14.09
C PHE A 217 -9.28 -2.22 -14.41
N LYS A 218 -10.56 -2.14 -14.78
CA LYS A 218 -11.29 -3.24 -15.42
C LYS A 218 -11.06 -3.16 -16.94
#